data_AF-A0AAU4JIL9-F1
#
_entry.id   AF-A0AAU4JIL9-F1
#
_cell.length_a   1.000
_cell.length_b   1.000
_cell.length_c   1.000
_cell.angle_alpha   90.00
_cell.angle_beta   90.00
_cell.angle_gamma   90.00
#
_symmetry.space_group_name_H-M   'P 1'
#
loop_
_entity.id
_entity.type
_entity.pdbx_description
1 polymer ?
#
loop_
_entity_poly.entity_id
_entity_poly.type
_entity_poly.pdbx_seq_one_letter_code
_entity_poly.pdbx_strand_id
1 'polypeptide(L)' 'MELTVNGAGRSVAAGASVADLVRDIVAHPRGVAVAVNGEVVPRTGWPARALRDGDRVEVLTAAQGG' A
#
# COMPACT_ATOMS: atom_id res chain seq x y z
N MET A 1 12.83 6.41 1.95
CA MET A 1 13.01 5.17 1.18
C MET A 1 12.13 5.27 -0.05
N GLU A 2 12.59 4.73 -1.16
CA GLU A 2 11.92 4.83 -2.46
C GLU A 2 11.11 3.57 -2.73
N LEU A 3 9.82 3.75 -3.01
CA LEU A 3 8.89 2.68 -3.36
C LEU A 3 8.40 2.87 -4.79
N THR A 4 7.92 1.79 -5.40
CA THR A 4 7.07 1.88 -6.60
C THR A 4 5.63 1.62 -6.18
N VAL A 5 4.78 2.64 -6.20
CA VAL A 5 3.36 2.53 -5.81
C VAL A 5 2.47 2.72 -7.04
N ASN A 6 1.69 1.70 -7.41
CA ASN A 6 0.86 1.71 -8.63
C ASN A 6 1.65 2.11 -9.89
N GLY A 7 2.89 1.62 -10.00
CA GLY A 7 3.81 1.95 -11.10
C GLY A 7 4.52 3.30 -11.02
N ALA A 8 4.22 4.15 -10.02
CA ALA A 8 4.85 5.45 -9.84
C ALA A 8 5.86 5.45 -8.67
N GLY A 9 7.01 6.12 -8.85
CA GLY A 9 7.99 6.30 -7.78
C GLY A 9 7.44 7.16 -6.64
N ARG A 10 7.69 6.76 -5.39
CA ARG A 10 7.25 7.48 -4.19
C ARG A 10 8.27 7.37 -3.05
N SER A 11 8.70 8.51 -2.53
CA SER A 11 9.44 8.60 -1.28
C SER A 11 8.50 8.47 -0.07
N VAL A 12 8.84 7.59 0.87
CA VAL A 12 8.16 7.45 2.17
C VAL A 12 9.18 7.41 3.32
N ALA A 13 8.70 7.64 4.54
CA ALA A 13 9.50 7.51 5.75
C ALA A 13 10.03 6.07 5.91
N ALA A 14 11.27 5.94 6.39
CA ALA A 14 11.82 4.62 6.71
C ALA A 14 10.98 3.95 7.81
N GLY A 15 10.67 2.66 7.64
CA GLY A 15 9.86 1.89 8.59
C GLY A 15 8.35 2.14 8.48
N ALA A 16 7.88 2.91 7.48
CA ALA A 16 6.45 3.05 7.22
C ALA A 16 5.78 1.68 7.00
N SER A 17 4.60 1.49 7.57
CA SER A 17 3.79 0.29 7.34
C SER A 17 2.93 0.41 6.08
N VAL A 18 2.34 -0.70 5.65
CA VAL A 18 1.28 -0.67 4.62
C VAL A 18 0.12 0.24 5.06
N ALA A 19 -0.24 0.25 6.34
CA ALA A 19 -1.31 1.10 6.85
C ALA A 19 -1.00 2.59 6.71
N ASP A 20 0.25 2.99 6.96
CA ASP A 20 0.68 4.38 6.82
C ASP A 20 0.64 4.82 5.34
N LEU A 21 1.19 4.00 4.45
CA LEU A 21 1.14 4.28 3.01
C LEU A 21 -0.30 4.42 2.50
N VAL A 22 -1.21 3.52 2.91
CA VAL A 22 -2.62 3.60 2.48
C VAL A 22 -3.30 4.87 2.99
N ARG A 23 -3.03 5.28 4.24
CA ARG A 23 -3.60 6.52 4.81
C ARG A 23 -3.14 7.77 4.06
N ASP A 24 -1.91 7.77 3.58
CA ASP A 24 -1.33 8.91 2.85
C ASP A 24 -1.91 9.07 1.43
N ILE A 25 -2.35 7.97 0.81
CA ILE A 25 -2.78 7.96 -0.61
C ILE A 25 -4.27 7.75 -0.81
N VAL A 26 -4.98 7.16 0.16
CA VAL A 26 -6.42 6.88 0.08
C VAL A 26 -7.16 7.59 1.21
N ALA A 27 -8.00 8.56 0.86
CA ALA A 27 -8.81 9.30 1.84
C ALA A 27 -9.82 8.40 2.59
N HIS A 28 -10.39 7.39 1.91
CA HIS A 28 -11.34 6.45 2.48
C HIS A 28 -10.97 5.00 2.14
N PRO A 29 -10.30 4.27 3.05
CA PRO A 29 -9.80 2.93 2.77
C PRO A 29 -10.88 1.83 2.80
N ARG A 30 -12.13 2.14 2.45
CA ARG A 30 -13.18 1.12 2.26
C ARG A 30 -13.02 0.51 0.87
N GLY A 31 -13.09 -0.82 0.79
CA GLY A 31 -12.91 -1.54 -0.47
C GLY A 31 -11.49 -1.48 -1.04
N VAL A 32 -10.48 -1.20 -0.21
CA VAL A 32 -9.07 -1.19 -0.64
C VAL A 32 -8.43 -2.56 -0.42
N ALA A 33 -7.72 -3.05 -1.43
CA ALA A 33 -6.79 -4.17 -1.36
C ALA A 33 -5.37 -3.67 -1.63
N VAL A 34 -4.39 -4.28 -0.95
CA VAL A 34 -2.98 -3.95 -1.13
C VAL A 34 -2.18 -5.23 -1.39
N ALA A 35 -1.29 -5.19 -2.37
CA ALA A 35 -0.27 -6.19 -2.58
C ALA A 35 1.12 -5.57 -2.47
N VAL A 36 2.06 -6.26 -1.83
CA VAL A 36 3.47 -5.87 -1.72
C VAL A 36 4.28 -6.94 -2.45
N ASN A 37 5.03 -6.53 -3.47
CA ASN A 37 5.83 -7.42 -4.34
C ASN A 37 5.02 -8.59 -4.94
N GLY A 38 3.76 -8.32 -5.29
CA GLY A 38 2.85 -9.32 -5.85
C GLY A 38 2.10 -10.18 -4.83
N GLU A 39 2.41 -10.04 -3.53
CA GLU A 39 1.72 -10.77 -2.46
C GLU A 39 0.65 -9.90 -1.80
N VAL A 40 -0.60 -10.35 -1.80
CA VAL A 40 -1.70 -9.65 -1.14
C VAL A 40 -1.50 -9.62 0.36
N VAL A 41 -1.51 -8.43 0.95
CA VAL A 41 -1.43 -8.26 2.41
C VAL A 41 -2.85 -8.13 2.97
N PRO A 42 -3.30 -9.04 3.85
CA PRO A 42 -4.60 -8.92 4.51
C PRO A 42 -4.68 -7.63 5.32
N ARG A 43 -5.88 -7.00 5.33
CA ARG A 43 -6.09 -5.71 6.00
C ARG A 43 -5.67 -5.70 7.48
N THR A 44 -5.89 -6.80 8.18
CA THR A 44 -5.49 -6.96 9.59
C THR A 44 -3.97 -6.96 9.78
N GLY A 45 -3.20 -7.30 8.75
CA GLY A 45 -1.74 -7.29 8.76
C GLY A 45 -1.11 -5.96 8.35
N TRP A 46 -1.88 -5.00 7.83
CA TRP A 46 -1.33 -3.73 7.33
C TRP A 46 -0.53 -2.93 8.37
N PRO A 47 -0.95 -2.83 9.64
CA PRO A 47 -0.18 -2.10 10.64
C PRO A 47 1.16 -2.77 10.99
N ALA A 48 1.24 -4.10 10.84
CA ALA A 48 2.43 -4.89 11.19
C ALA A 48 3.38 -5.09 10.01
N ARG A 49 2.89 -4.97 8.76
CA ARG A 49 3.70 -5.14 7.56
C ARG A 49 4.49 -3.87 7.27
N ALA A 50 5.72 -3.81 7.78
CA ALA A 50 6.69 -2.78 7.43
C ALA A 50 7.06 -2.87 5.94
N LEU A 51 7.11 -1.72 5.26
CA LEU A 51 7.61 -1.58 3.90
C LEU A 51 9.13 -1.44 3.91
N ARG A 52 9.78 -1.88 2.84
CA ARG A 52 11.23 -1.79 2.66
C ARG A 52 11.56 -0.97 1.43
N ASP A 53 12.75 -0.39 1.42
CA ASP A 53 13.27 0.33 0.26
C ASP A 53 13.24 -0.57 -0.99
N GLY A 54 12.75 -0.02 -2.09
CA GLY A 54 12.57 -0.74 -3.36
C GLY A 54 11.30 -1.58 -3.46
N ASP A 55 10.47 -1.70 -2.41
CA ASP A 55 9.23 -2.48 -2.49
C ASP A 55 8.29 -1.91 -3.57
N ARG A 56 7.65 -2.82 -4.32
CA ARG A 56 6.55 -2.51 -5.23
C ARG A 56 5.23 -2.73 -4.52
N VAL A 57 4.41 -1.70 -4.44
CA VAL A 57 3.10 -1.74 -3.77
C VAL A 57 2.00 -1.45 -4.77
N GLU A 58 1.06 -2.38 -4.91
CA GLU A 58 -0.15 -2.19 -5.69
C GLU A 58 -1.31 -1.93 -4.73
N VAL A 59 -1.98 -0.80 -4.88
CA VAL A 59 -3.11 -0.36 -4.07
C VAL A 59 -4.32 -0.23 -4.98
N LEU A 60 -5.22 -1.19 -4.82
CA LEU A 60 -6.42 -1.35 -5.62
C LEU A 60 -7.63 -0.90 -4.80
N THR A 61 -8.37 0.07 -5.31
CA THR A 61 -9.71 0.40 -4.79
C THR A 61 -10.73 -0.40 -5.59
N ALA A 62 -11.71 -0.99 -4.91
CA ALA A 62 -12.90 -1.48 -5.58
C ALA A 62 -13.53 -0.30 -6.34
N ALA A 63 -13.40 -0.30 -7.67
CA ALA A 63 -14.31 0.46 -8.49
C ALA A 63 -15.70 -0.12 -8.23
N GLN A 64 -16.71 0.72 -8.06
CA GLN A 64 -18.09 0.28 -7.87
C GLN A 64 -18.55 -0.41 -9.17
N GLY A 65 -18.25 -1.70 -9.31
CA GLY A 65 -18.65 -2.53 -10.43
C GLY A 65 -20.08 -2.99 -10.19
N GLY A 66 -21.00 -2.40 -10.94
CA GLY A 66 -22.28 -3.01 -11.31
C GLY A 66 -22.13 -3.67 -12.67
#